data_AF-Q5T399-F1
#
_entry.id   AF-Q5T399-F1
#
_cell.length_a   1.000
_cell.length_b   1.000
_cell.length_c   1.000
_cell.angle_alpha   90.00
_cell.angle_beta   90.00
_cell.angle_gamma   90.00
#
_symmetry.space_group_name_H-M   'P 1'
#
loop_
_entity.id
_entity.type
_entity.pdbx_description
1 polymer ?
#
loop_
_entity_poly.entity_id
_entity_poly.type
_entity_poly.pdbx_seq_one_letter_code
_entity_poly.pdbx_strand_id
1 'polypeptide(L)'
;MGIQGLLQFIKEASEPIHVRKYKGQVVAVDTYCWLHKGAIACAEKLAKGEPTDRYVGFCMKFVNMLLSHGIKPILVFDGCTLPSKKEVERSRRERRQANLLKGKQLLREGKVSEARECFTRSINITHAMAHKVIK
;
A
#
# COMPACT_ATOMS: atom_id res chain seq x y z
N MET A 1 3.94 -4.25 6.91
CA MET A 1 3.36 -5.61 6.95
C MET A 1 4.49 -6.60 6.72
N GLY A 2 4.42 -7.81 7.27
CA GLY A 2 5.45 -8.83 7.10
C GLY A 2 6.20 -9.17 8.40
N ILE A 3 7.30 -9.90 8.24
CA ILE A 3 8.16 -10.37 9.33
C ILE A 3 9.19 -9.28 9.64
N GLN A 4 9.23 -8.81 10.89
CA GLN A 4 10.17 -7.77 11.33
C GLN A 4 11.62 -8.28 11.22
N GLY A 5 12.50 -7.46 10.66
CA GLY A 5 13.94 -7.76 10.55
C GLY A 5 14.34 -8.69 9.40
N LEU A 6 13.39 -9.39 8.75
CA LEU A 6 13.71 -10.40 7.74
C LEU A 6 14.56 -9.88 6.57
N LEU A 7 14.19 -8.73 5.99
CA LEU A 7 14.93 -8.16 4.86
C LEU A 7 16.37 -7.75 5.21
N GLN A 8 16.58 -7.25 6.44
CA GLN A 8 17.92 -6.91 6.92
C GLN A 8 18.74 -8.17 7.17
N PHE A 9 18.11 -9.23 7.68
CA PHE A 9 18.74 -10.51 7.95
C PHE A 9 19.22 -11.21 6.67
N ILE A 10 18.42 -11.21 5.59
CA ILE A 10 18.78 -11.87 4.31
C ILE A 10 19.61 -11.00 3.36
N LYS A 11 20.05 -9.81 3.80
CA LYS A 11 20.70 -8.81 2.93
C LYS A 11 21.96 -9.36 2.25
N GLU A 12 22.78 -10.10 2.98
CA GLU A 12 24.02 -10.70 2.46
C GLU A 12 23.75 -11.88 1.50
N ALA A 13 22.55 -12.47 1.57
CA ALA A 13 22.09 -13.53 0.68
C ALA A 13 21.24 -13.00 -0.49
N SER A 14 21.21 -11.68 -0.71
CA SER A 14 20.39 -11.02 -1.74
C SER A 14 21.24 -10.25 -2.74
N GLU A 15 20.85 -10.27 -4.00
CA GLU A 15 21.49 -9.47 -5.06
C GLU A 15 20.50 -8.51 -5.74
N PRO A 16 20.94 -7.32 -6.18
CA PRO A 16 20.12 -6.45 -7.02
C PRO A 16 19.92 -7.08 -8.39
N ILE A 17 18.69 -7.02 -8.91
CA ILE A 17 18.32 -7.60 -10.20
C ILE A 17 17.44 -6.65 -10.99
N HIS A 18 17.73 -6.52 -12.29
CA HIS A 18 16.85 -5.80 -13.20
C HIS A 18 15.69 -6.69 -13.63
N VAL A 19 14.46 -6.16 -13.56
CA VAL A 19 13.22 -6.89 -13.84
C VAL A 19 13.21 -7.57 -15.22
N ARG A 20 13.88 -6.98 -16.23
CA ARG A 20 14.10 -7.57 -17.56
C ARG A 20 14.63 -9.01 -17.57
N LYS A 21 15.36 -9.44 -16.53
CA LYS A 21 15.87 -10.83 -16.40
C LYS A 21 14.73 -11.86 -16.36
N TYR A 22 13.51 -11.44 -16.02
CA TYR A 22 12.32 -12.27 -15.95
C TYR A 22 11.43 -12.21 -17.21
N LYS A 23 11.91 -11.65 -18.32
CA LYS A 23 11.14 -11.60 -19.59
C LYS A 23 10.61 -13.00 -19.95
N GLY A 24 9.35 -13.07 -20.35
CA GLY A 24 8.64 -14.31 -20.69
C GLY A 24 8.04 -15.04 -19.48
N GLN A 25 8.32 -14.61 -18.26
CA GLN A 25 7.74 -15.22 -17.06
C GLN A 25 6.39 -14.61 -16.66
N VAL A 26 5.68 -15.33 -15.80
CA VAL A 26 4.45 -14.91 -15.15
C VAL A 26 4.77 -14.59 -13.68
N VAL A 27 4.33 -13.44 -13.18
CA VAL A 27 4.58 -13.03 -11.79
C VAL A 27 3.26 -12.78 -11.06
N ALA A 28 3.10 -13.40 -9.89
CA ALA A 28 2.01 -13.07 -8.98
C ALA A 28 2.41 -11.85 -8.14
N VAL A 29 1.58 -10.81 -8.16
CA VAL A 29 1.80 -9.56 -7.45
C VAL A 29 0.81 -9.47 -6.30
N ASP A 30 1.30 -9.33 -5.08
CA ASP A 30 0.49 -8.86 -3.96
C ASP A 30 0.09 -7.40 -4.23
N THR A 31 -1.18 -7.21 -4.59
CA THR A 31 -1.70 -5.89 -4.99
C THR A 31 -1.93 -4.99 -3.79
N TYR A 32 -2.18 -5.54 -2.59
CA TYR A 32 -2.34 -4.74 -1.38
C TYR A 32 -1.04 -4.03 -1.01
N CYS A 33 0.12 -4.67 -1.23
CA CYS A 33 1.41 -4.01 -1.10
C CYS A 33 1.54 -2.77 -2.00
N TRP A 34 1.08 -2.83 -3.25
CA TRP A 34 1.10 -1.67 -4.17
C TRP A 34 0.07 -0.61 -3.79
N LEU A 35 -1.16 -1.02 -3.44
CA LEU A 35 -2.22 -0.12 -2.99
C LEU A 35 -1.78 0.69 -1.77
N HIS A 36 -1.16 0.04 -0.78
CA HIS A 36 -0.62 0.72 0.40
C HIS A 36 0.44 1.76 0.02
N LYS A 37 1.38 1.43 -0.88
CA LYS A 37 2.40 2.38 -1.34
C LYS A 37 1.80 3.54 -2.15
N GLY A 38 0.88 3.24 -3.07
CA GLY A 38 0.21 4.24 -3.91
C GLY A 38 -0.67 5.19 -3.12
N ALA A 39 -1.33 4.70 -2.07
CA ALA A 39 -2.17 5.52 -1.19
C ALA A 39 -1.38 6.58 -0.42
N ILE A 40 -0.08 6.38 -0.15
CA ILE A 40 0.79 7.37 0.52
C ILE A 40 0.81 8.69 -0.26
N ALA A 41 0.86 8.62 -1.58
CA ALA A 41 0.90 9.81 -2.45
C ALA A 41 -0.41 10.63 -2.44
N CYS A 42 -1.49 10.09 -1.87
CA CYS A 42 -2.79 10.75 -1.71
C CYS A 42 -3.36 10.62 -0.29
N ALA A 43 -2.51 10.41 0.71
CA ALA A 43 -2.92 10.12 2.08
C ALA A 43 -3.83 11.20 2.68
N GLU A 44 -3.51 12.47 2.44
CA GLU A 44 -4.31 13.60 2.93
C GLU A 44 -5.71 13.64 2.30
N LYS A 45 -5.81 13.46 0.97
CA LYS A 45 -7.11 13.37 0.28
C LYS A 45 -7.95 12.24 0.84
N LEU A 46 -7.34 11.06 1.00
CA LEU A 46 -8.00 9.89 1.59
C LEU A 46 -8.46 10.17 3.03
N ALA A 47 -7.65 10.84 3.85
CA ALA A 47 -7.99 11.19 5.23
C ALA A 47 -9.13 12.22 5.33
N LYS A 48 -9.26 13.10 4.32
CA LYS A 48 -10.37 14.07 4.18
C LYS A 48 -11.62 13.46 3.55
N GLY A 49 -11.55 12.24 3.00
CA GLY A 49 -12.64 11.61 2.28
C GLY A 49 -12.83 12.14 0.85
N GLU A 50 -11.83 12.83 0.32
CA GLU A 50 -11.86 13.36 -1.04
C GLU A 50 -11.67 12.23 -2.09
N PRO A 51 -12.40 12.26 -3.20
CA PRO A 51 -12.18 11.35 -4.31
C PRO A 51 -10.74 11.43 -4.85
N THR A 52 -10.13 10.26 -5.07
CA THR A 52 -8.81 10.13 -5.69
C THR A 52 -8.66 8.75 -6.33
N ASP A 53 -7.90 8.71 -7.40
CA ASP A 53 -7.51 7.52 -8.19
C ASP A 53 -5.98 7.35 -8.27
N ARG A 54 -5.20 8.22 -7.60
CA ARG A 54 -3.73 8.18 -7.64
C ARG A 54 -3.14 6.82 -7.26
N TYR A 55 -3.78 6.09 -6.35
CA TYR A 55 -3.35 4.73 -5.98
C TYR A 55 -3.62 3.70 -7.09
N VAL A 56 -4.65 3.90 -7.92
CA VAL A 56 -4.91 3.08 -9.11
C VAL A 56 -3.83 3.34 -10.15
N GLY A 57 -3.58 4.63 -10.46
CA GLY A 57 -2.51 5.03 -11.39
C GLY A 57 -1.14 4.51 -10.96
N PHE A 58 -0.87 4.48 -9.65
CA PHE A 58 0.34 3.86 -9.09
C PHE A 58 0.42 2.37 -9.41
N CYS A 59 -0.66 1.60 -9.24
CA CYS A 59 -0.67 0.17 -9.56
C CYS A 59 -0.49 -0.05 -11.08
N MET A 60 -1.24 0.69 -11.90
CA MET A 60 -1.17 0.56 -13.36
C MET A 60 0.20 0.94 -13.94
N LYS A 61 0.91 1.89 -13.31
CA LYS A 61 2.31 2.19 -13.67
C LYS A 61 3.19 0.94 -13.59
N PHE A 62 3.07 0.13 -12.53
CA PHE A 62 3.88 -1.08 -12.39
C PHE A 62 3.38 -2.24 -13.26
N VAL A 63 2.07 -2.37 -13.48
CA VAL A 63 1.52 -3.30 -14.47
C VAL A 63 2.12 -3.02 -15.85
N ASN A 64 2.06 -1.76 -16.30
CA ASN A 64 2.59 -1.34 -17.60
C ASN A 64 4.11 -1.55 -17.69
N MET A 65 4.85 -1.29 -16.60
CA MET A 65 6.29 -1.56 -16.53
C MET A 65 6.62 -3.04 -16.69
N LEU A 66 5.86 -3.94 -16.06
CA LEU A 66 6.08 -5.40 -16.20
C LEU A 66 5.75 -5.87 -17.63
N LEU A 67 4.61 -5.43 -18.16
CA LEU A 67 4.19 -5.75 -19.53
C LEU A 67 5.19 -5.26 -20.57
N SER A 68 5.75 -4.04 -20.41
CA SER A 68 6.76 -3.50 -21.33
C SER A 68 8.07 -4.30 -21.33
N HIS A 69 8.33 -5.06 -20.27
CA HIS A 69 9.46 -5.98 -20.19
C HIS A 69 9.10 -7.42 -20.62
N GLY A 70 7.91 -7.64 -21.17
CA GLY A 70 7.43 -8.96 -21.61
C GLY A 70 7.14 -9.91 -20.45
N ILE A 71 6.77 -9.38 -19.30
CA ILE A 71 6.40 -10.15 -18.10
C ILE A 71 4.88 -10.10 -17.97
N LYS A 72 4.24 -11.24 -17.70
CA LYS A 72 2.79 -11.31 -17.48
C LYS A 72 2.47 -11.15 -15.99
N PRO A 73 1.96 -10.00 -15.52
CA PRO A 73 1.53 -9.87 -14.13
C PRO A 73 0.18 -10.55 -13.90
N ILE A 74 0.05 -11.21 -12.76
CA ILE A 74 -1.21 -11.67 -12.18
C ILE A 74 -1.40 -10.92 -10.86
N LEU A 75 -2.38 -10.02 -10.83
CA LEU A 75 -2.69 -9.24 -9.62
C LEU A 75 -3.49 -10.10 -8.65
N VAL A 76 -2.91 -10.32 -7.46
CA VAL A 76 -3.54 -11.07 -6.37
C VAL A 76 -4.09 -10.09 -5.35
N PHE A 77 -5.34 -10.29 -4.96
CA PHE A 77 -6.04 -9.49 -3.97
C PHE A 77 -6.41 -10.36 -2.78
N ASP A 78 -6.22 -9.82 -1.57
CA ASP A 78 -6.61 -10.51 -0.34
C ASP A 78 -8.12 -10.73 -0.29
N GLY A 79 -8.49 -11.91 0.25
CA GLY A 79 -9.86 -12.25 0.62
C GLY A 79 -10.16 -11.90 2.09
N CYS A 80 -10.92 -12.77 2.76
CA CYS A 80 -11.31 -12.54 4.15
C CYS A 80 -10.14 -12.60 5.13
N THR A 81 -10.24 -11.79 6.20
CA THR A 81 -9.29 -11.82 7.32
C THR A 81 -9.35 -13.16 8.05
N LEU A 82 -8.19 -13.73 8.33
CA LEU A 82 -8.08 -14.96 9.11
C LEU A 82 -8.35 -14.73 10.62
N PRO A 83 -8.99 -15.67 11.33
CA PRO A 83 -9.24 -15.56 12.77
C PRO A 83 -7.97 -15.32 13.60
N SER A 84 -6.86 -15.96 13.23
CA SER A 84 -5.55 -15.82 13.90
C SER A 84 -4.95 -14.41 13.79
N LYS A 85 -5.42 -13.59 12.83
CA LYS A 85 -4.96 -12.20 12.64
C LYS A 85 -5.88 -11.17 13.30
N LYS A 86 -6.94 -11.59 13.99
CA LYS A 86 -7.97 -10.70 14.55
C LYS A 86 -7.39 -9.61 15.45
N GLU A 87 -6.49 -9.97 16.36
CA GLU A 87 -5.90 -9.01 17.29
C GLU A 87 -4.94 -8.04 16.60
N VAL A 88 -4.17 -8.54 15.63
CA VAL A 88 -3.26 -7.72 14.81
C VAL A 88 -4.04 -6.70 14.01
N GLU A 89 -5.16 -7.10 13.39
CA GLU A 89 -6.03 -6.20 12.64
C GLU A 89 -6.77 -5.20 13.54
N ARG A 90 -7.17 -5.61 14.75
CA ARG A 90 -7.71 -4.70 15.77
C ARG A 90 -6.69 -3.60 16.13
N SER A 91 -5.47 -3.97 16.50
CA SER A 91 -4.40 -3.02 16.83
C SER A 91 -4.07 -2.09 15.65
N ARG A 92 -4.03 -2.62 14.41
CA ARG A 92 -3.85 -1.82 13.20
C ARG A 92 -4.97 -0.81 12.98
N ARG A 93 -6.23 -1.21 13.24
CA ARG A 93 -7.40 -0.32 13.13
C ARG A 93 -7.32 0.81 14.16
N GLU A 94 -7.04 0.50 15.41
CA GLU A 94 -6.90 1.48 16.49
C GLU A 94 -5.79 2.49 16.21
N ARG A 95 -4.60 2.02 15.81
CA ARG A 95 -3.48 2.89 15.46
C ARG A 95 -3.81 3.81 14.30
N ARG A 96 -4.50 3.32 13.27
CA ARG A 96 -4.91 4.15 12.12
C ARG A 96 -5.91 5.23 12.52
N GLN A 97 -6.90 4.87 13.35
CA GLN A 97 -7.88 5.82 13.85
C GLN A 97 -7.23 6.90 14.73
N ALA A 98 -6.32 6.52 15.63
CA ALA A 98 -5.57 7.47 16.45
C ALA A 98 -4.75 8.44 15.58
N ASN A 99 -4.04 7.94 14.57
CA ASN A 99 -3.30 8.78 13.63
C ASN A 99 -4.21 9.70 12.80
N LEU A 100 -5.39 9.22 12.39
CA LEU A 100 -6.36 10.05 11.66
C LEU A 100 -6.83 11.24 12.50
N LEU A 101 -7.21 10.98 13.76
CA LEU A 101 -7.67 12.02 14.69
C LEU A 101 -6.55 13.02 14.99
N LYS A 102 -5.34 12.53 15.28
CA LYS A 102 -4.16 13.36 15.51
C LYS A 102 -3.83 14.23 14.30
N GLY A 103 -3.86 13.65 13.09
CA GLY A 103 -3.61 14.39 11.85
C GLY A 103 -4.64 15.51 11.62
N LYS A 104 -5.93 15.24 11.87
CA LYS A 104 -6.98 16.26 11.78
C LYS A 104 -6.80 17.39 12.80
N GLN A 105 -6.36 17.07 14.02
CA GLN A 105 -6.06 18.07 15.02
C GLN A 105 -4.89 18.96 14.60
N LEU A 106 -3.75 18.37 14.23
CA LEU A 106 -2.56 19.10 13.77
C LEU A 106 -2.86 20.00 12.57
N LEU A 107 -3.70 19.53 11.64
CA LEU A 107 -4.12 20.32 10.50
C LEU A 107 -4.91 21.58 10.93
N ARG A 108 -5.79 21.48 11.94
CA ARG A 108 -6.50 22.64 12.52
C ARG A 108 -5.56 23.61 13.23
N GLU A 109 -4.47 23.11 13.80
CA GLU A 109 -3.41 23.92 14.42
C GLU A 109 -2.43 24.54 13.40
N GLY A 110 -2.63 24.33 12.09
CA GLY A 110 -1.73 24.82 11.03
C GLY A 110 -0.44 24.03 10.86
N LYS A 111 -0.28 22.91 11.59
CA LYS A 111 0.89 22.01 11.55
C LYS A 111 0.78 21.03 10.39
N VAL A 112 0.89 21.55 9.17
CA VAL A 112 0.61 20.82 7.92
C VAL A 112 1.54 19.62 7.72
N SER A 113 2.83 19.77 8.02
CA SER A 113 3.83 18.71 7.82
C SER A 113 3.55 17.51 8.73
N GLU A 114 3.38 17.74 10.04
CA GLU A 114 3.10 16.66 10.99
C GLU A 114 1.72 16.03 10.76
N ALA A 115 0.74 16.82 10.32
CA ALA A 115 -0.57 16.30 9.92
C ALA A 115 -0.44 15.30 8.76
N ARG A 116 0.37 15.62 7.75
CA ARG A 116 0.61 14.75 6.59
C ARG A 116 1.28 13.42 6.96
N GLU A 117 2.22 13.44 7.89
CA GLU A 117 2.82 12.21 8.44
C GLU A 117 1.78 11.33 9.14
N CYS A 118 0.93 11.94 9.95
CA CYS A 118 -0.16 11.24 10.63
C CYS A 118 -1.15 10.64 9.60
N PHE A 119 -1.53 11.39 8.56
CA PHE A 119 -2.40 10.89 7.50
C PHE A 119 -1.79 9.68 6.79
N THR A 120 -0.49 9.72 6.50
CA THR A 120 0.23 8.58 5.91
C THR A 120 0.14 7.33 6.79
N ARG A 121 0.26 7.49 8.11
CA ARG A 121 0.14 6.39 9.09
C ARG A 121 -1.30 5.93 9.32
N SER A 122 -2.29 6.72 8.89
CA SER A 122 -3.72 6.41 9.04
C SER A 122 -4.32 5.62 7.87
N ILE A 123 -3.57 5.43 6.77
CA ILE A 123 -4.07 4.83 5.53
C ILE A 123 -4.70 3.46 5.78
N ASN A 124 -5.94 3.32 5.31
CA ASN A 124 -6.65 2.05 5.24
C ASN A 124 -7.04 1.75 3.80
N ILE A 125 -6.52 0.65 3.25
CA ILE A 125 -6.94 0.16 1.94
C ILE A 125 -8.25 -0.58 2.12
N THR A 126 -9.28 -0.14 1.41
CA THR A 126 -10.63 -0.73 1.49
C THR A 126 -10.91 -1.61 0.28
N HIS A 127 -11.88 -2.52 0.41
CA HIS A 127 -12.37 -3.32 -0.72
C HIS A 127 -12.84 -2.46 -1.90
N ALA A 128 -13.42 -1.28 -1.64
CA ALA A 128 -13.80 -0.35 -2.70
C ALA A 128 -12.59 0.20 -3.47
N MET A 129 -11.47 0.46 -2.78
CA MET A 129 -10.21 0.86 -3.43
C MET A 129 -9.62 -0.28 -4.26
N ALA A 130 -9.61 -1.51 -3.72
CA ALA A 130 -9.14 -2.69 -4.46
C ALA A 130 -9.98 -2.94 -5.72
N HIS A 131 -11.31 -2.87 -5.59
CA HIS A 131 -12.23 -3.03 -6.70
C HIS A 131 -12.05 -1.98 -7.82
N LYS A 132 -11.63 -0.76 -7.48
CA LYS A 132 -11.25 0.27 -8.46
C LYS A 132 -9.98 -0.05 -9.26
N VAL A 133 -9.12 -0.96 -8.77
CA VAL A 133 -7.97 -1.46 -9.53
C VAL A 133 -8.36 -2.65 -10.42
N ILE A 134 -9.38 -3.41 -10.01
CA ILE A 134 -9.89 -4.56 -10.77
C ILE A 134 -10.67 -4.11 -12.02
N LYS A 135 -11.41 -3.00 -11.90
CA LYS A 135 -12.16 -2.38 -13.00
C LYS A 135 -11.24 -1.56 -13.91
#